data_AF-A0A0D2PEI3-F1
#
_entry.id   AF-A0A0D2PEI3-F1
#
_cell.length_a   1.000
_cell.length_b   1.000
_cell.length_c   1.000
_cell.angle_alpha   90.00
_cell.angle_beta   90.00
_cell.angle_gamma   90.00
#
_symmetry.space_group_name_H-M   'P 1'
#
loop_
_entity.id
_entity.type
_entity.pdbx_description
1 polymer ?
#
loop_
_entity_poly.entity_id
_entity_poly.type
_entity_poly.pdbx_seq_one_letter_code
_entity_poly.pdbx_strand_id
1 'polypeptide(L)'
;MGPALSVSHLLAFTLTALAPSLRIVKLSDGPTLSFRVERYSLMKDLMGTSKRARSVGMEYLSPPLLVLASFPPPSSTTPPHLPLLMKSFQSLFPPLSPHTLSLSSARRVVLISYNADRGTVDFRHYIIKVKPYGVSKRVRKVLEGVGHSSTRSGVLDLGNEKDVADFLLRKRGEPGPEGGYESAASSAESVAGDDGDAVDLAEDYVGRNNKKGQRRAVRLDEVGPRMELRLIKITEGVPGKEGAVMYHEFGAFLQVFSRFMDLTKL
;
A
#
# COMPACT_ATOMS: atom_id res chain seq x y z
N MET A 1 4.52 -25.77 17.25
CA MET A 1 3.63 -24.64 17.61
C MET A 1 2.70 -24.20 16.48
N GLY A 2 3.12 -24.17 15.20
CA GLY A 2 2.22 -23.80 14.10
C GLY A 2 0.92 -24.61 13.95
N PRO A 3 0.96 -25.96 14.00
CA PRO A 3 -0.25 -26.79 13.85
C PRO A 3 -1.30 -26.57 14.95
N ALA A 4 -0.87 -26.17 16.15
CA ALA A 4 -1.76 -25.94 17.29
C ALA A 4 -2.57 -24.64 17.18
N LEU A 5 -2.08 -23.68 16.39
CA LEU A 5 -2.71 -22.36 16.21
C LEU A 5 -3.37 -22.18 14.83
N SER A 6 -3.31 -23.21 13.96
CA SER A 6 -3.78 -23.17 12.57
C SER A 6 -3.28 -21.96 11.75
N VAL A 7 -2.07 -21.47 12.06
CA VAL A 7 -1.43 -20.33 11.37
C VAL A 7 -0.28 -20.81 10.47
N SER A 8 -0.15 -20.20 9.29
CA SER A 8 0.93 -20.49 8.33
C SER A 8 2.20 -19.66 8.56
N HIS A 9 2.06 -18.39 8.96
CA HIS A 9 3.16 -17.45 9.14
C HIS A 9 3.08 -16.73 10.49
N LEU A 10 4.23 -16.51 11.12
CA LEU A 10 4.36 -15.73 12.34
C LEU A 10 5.23 -14.50 12.07
N LEU A 11 4.70 -13.33 12.38
CA LEU A 11 5.43 -12.07 12.34
C LEU A 11 5.75 -11.65 13.78
N ALA A 12 7.03 -11.63 14.12
CA ALA A 12 7.49 -11.26 15.46
C ALA A 12 8.29 -9.95 15.39
N PHE A 13 7.81 -8.93 16.10
CA PHE A 13 8.58 -7.73 16.37
C PHE A 13 9.38 -7.91 17.65
N THR A 14 10.63 -7.47 17.66
CA THR A 14 11.47 -7.47 18.85
C THR A 14 12.19 -6.14 18.94
N LEU A 15 11.97 -5.43 20.05
CA LEU A 15 12.65 -4.18 20.33
C LEU A 15 13.97 -4.48 21.04
N THR A 16 15.08 -4.10 20.42
CA THR A 16 16.40 -4.16 21.05
C THR A 16 16.88 -2.76 21.38
N ALA A 17 17.93 -2.64 22.20
CA ALA A 17 18.53 -1.34 22.55
C ALA A 17 19.09 -0.58 21.33
N LEU A 18 19.39 -1.28 20.23
CA LEU A 18 19.97 -0.68 19.02
C LEU A 18 18.91 -0.33 17.98
N ALA A 19 18.03 -1.28 17.66
CA ALA A 19 16.99 -1.10 16.65
C ALA A 19 15.83 -2.09 16.83
N PRO A 20 14.62 -1.74 16.38
CA PRO A 20 13.53 -2.70 16.21
C PRO A 20 13.88 -3.73 15.12
N SER A 21 13.58 -4.99 15.38
CA SER A 21 13.71 -6.08 14.40
C SER A 21 12.35 -6.73 14.13
N LEU A 22 12.18 -7.18 12.90
CA LEU A 22 11.02 -7.93 12.44
C LEU A 22 11.49 -9.30 11.96
N ARG A 23 10.89 -10.37 12.47
CA ARG A 23 11.10 -11.73 11.98
C ARG A 23 9.83 -12.26 11.33
N ILE A 24 9.96 -12.78 10.12
CA ILE A 24 8.89 -13.45 9.38
C ILE A 24 9.24 -14.93 9.34
N VAL A 25 8.43 -15.76 9.99
CA VAL A 25 8.65 -17.19 10.15
C VAL A 25 7.54 -17.94 9.41
N LYS A 26 7.90 -18.79 8.45
CA LYS A 26 6.97 -19.77 7.90
C LYS A 26 6.95 -21.02 8.77
N LEU A 27 5.80 -21.35 9.34
CA LEU A 27 5.70 -22.30 10.46
C LEU A 27 5.77 -23.78 10.07
N SER A 28 5.55 -24.14 8.81
CA SER A 28 5.60 -25.55 8.37
C SER A 28 7.03 -26.10 8.41
N ASP A 29 7.97 -25.44 7.72
CA ASP A 29 9.36 -25.91 7.56
C ASP A 29 10.39 -24.75 7.55
N GLY A 30 9.99 -23.54 7.95
CA GLY A 30 10.75 -22.32 7.62
C GLY A 30 10.52 -21.88 6.17
N PRO A 31 11.30 -20.92 5.65
CA PRO A 31 12.44 -20.24 6.27
C PRO A 31 12.02 -19.17 7.28
N THR A 32 13.01 -18.69 8.04
CA THR A 32 12.91 -17.53 8.91
C THR A 32 13.71 -16.37 8.33
N LEU A 33 13.03 -15.26 8.04
CA LEU A 33 13.63 -14.04 7.53
C LEU A 33 13.73 -13.03 8.68
N SER A 34 14.93 -12.51 8.90
CA SER A 34 15.21 -11.52 9.94
C SER A 34 15.53 -10.18 9.32
N PHE A 35 14.73 -9.18 9.65
CA PHE A 35 14.84 -7.81 9.18
C PHE A 35 15.18 -6.86 10.33
N ARG A 36 15.98 -5.85 10.02
CA ARG A 36 16.12 -4.65 10.83
C ARG A 36 15.18 -3.59 10.28
N VAL A 37 14.42 -2.93 11.15
CA VAL A 37 13.59 -1.78 10.75
C VAL A 37 14.47 -0.53 10.78
N GLU A 38 14.72 0.07 9.62
CA GLU A 38 15.55 1.27 9.49
C GLU A 38 14.72 2.54 9.74
N ARG A 39 13.55 2.61 9.11
CA ARG A 39 12.60 3.71 9.27
C ARG A 39 11.19 3.15 9.40
N TYR A 40 10.38 3.78 10.24
CA TYR A 40 8.97 3.47 10.33
C TYR A 40 8.12 4.71 10.58
N SER A 41 6.84 4.62 10.22
CA SER A 41 5.82 5.60 10.62
C SER A 41 4.54 4.87 10.98
N LEU A 42 3.93 5.28 12.08
CA LEU A 42 2.70 4.65 12.56
C LEU A 42 1.51 5.11 11.71
N MET A 43 0.48 4.28 11.65
CA MET A 43 -0.78 4.64 10.99
C MET A 43 -1.37 5.93 11.57
N LYS A 44 -1.23 6.14 12.89
CA LYS A 44 -1.67 7.35 13.60
C LYS A 44 -1.03 8.63 13.05
N ASP A 45 0.27 8.58 12.75
CA ASP A 45 1.03 9.73 12.27
C ASP A 45 0.65 10.09 10.83
N LEU A 46 0.39 9.06 10.01
CA LEU A 46 -0.11 9.23 8.65
C LEU A 46 -1.52 9.81 8.62
N MET A 47 -2.39 9.32 9.51
CA MET A 47 -3.75 9.85 9.66
C MET A 47 -3.75 11.32 10.11
N GLY A 48 -2.82 11.72 10.97
CA GLY A 48 -2.67 13.11 11.41
C GLY A 48 -2.13 14.05 10.32
N THR A 49 -1.32 13.53 9.39
CA THR A 49 -0.80 14.29 8.25
C THR A 49 -1.86 14.49 7.16
N SER A 50 -2.80 13.56 7.03
CA SER A 50 -3.87 13.67 6.03
C SER A 50 -4.89 14.74 6.43
N LYS A 51 -5.18 15.67 5.49
CA LYS A 51 -6.26 16.67 5.64
C LYS A 51 -7.65 16.04 5.86
N ARG A 52 -7.82 14.76 5.55
CA ARG A 52 -9.07 14.00 5.76
C ARG A 52 -8.75 12.75 6.56
N ALA A 53 -8.90 12.84 7.87
CA ALA A 53 -8.87 11.68 8.76
C ALA A 53 -9.96 10.70 8.35
N ARG A 54 -9.59 9.43 8.16
CA ARG A 54 -10.52 8.36 7.80
C ARG A 54 -10.76 7.48 9.01
N SER A 55 -12.02 7.14 9.28
CA SER A 55 -12.31 6.02 10.16
C SER A 55 -11.91 4.72 9.47
N VAL A 56 -11.46 3.75 10.28
CA VAL A 56 -11.28 2.36 9.85
C VAL A 56 -12.65 1.84 9.40
N GLY A 57 -12.81 1.58 8.10
CA GLY A 57 -14.08 1.14 7.51
C GLY A 57 -14.11 -0.36 7.23
N MET A 58 -15.11 -0.78 6.46
CA MET A 58 -15.29 -2.17 6.05
C MET A 58 -14.19 -2.67 5.08
N GLU A 59 -13.30 -1.79 4.61
CA GLU A 59 -12.19 -2.18 3.73
C GLU A 59 -11.23 -3.18 4.39
N TYR A 60 -11.22 -3.26 5.72
CA TYR A 60 -10.36 -4.16 6.49
C TYR A 60 -10.86 -5.60 6.58
N LEU A 61 -12.11 -5.85 6.22
CA LEU A 61 -12.71 -7.20 6.20
C LEU A 61 -12.29 -8.02 4.98
N SER A 62 -11.88 -7.37 3.89
CA SER A 62 -11.38 -8.02 2.68
C SER A 62 -9.85 -8.08 2.67
N PRO A 63 -9.21 -9.17 2.19
CA PRO A 63 -7.76 -9.26 2.12
C PRO A 63 -7.16 -8.19 1.18
N PRO A 64 -5.95 -7.68 1.47
CA PRO A 64 -5.27 -6.76 0.58
C PRO A 64 -4.64 -7.49 -0.61
N LEU A 65 -4.55 -6.80 -1.75
CA LEU A 65 -3.78 -7.23 -2.91
C LEU A 65 -2.29 -6.94 -2.68
N LEU A 66 -1.43 -7.92 -2.94
CA LEU A 66 0.02 -7.74 -2.90
C LEU A 66 0.53 -7.24 -4.25
N VAL A 67 1.29 -6.15 -4.23
CA VAL A 67 2.07 -5.65 -5.37
C VAL A 67 3.55 -5.70 -5.01
N LEU A 68 4.32 -6.39 -5.83
CA LEU A 68 5.78 -6.49 -5.70
C LEU A 68 6.40 -5.62 -6.80
N ALA A 69 7.17 -4.61 -6.40
CA ALA A 69 7.79 -3.67 -7.31
C ALA A 69 9.32 -3.70 -7.19
N SER A 70 9.98 -3.45 -8.32
CA SER A 70 11.44 -3.24 -8.39
C SER A 70 12.28 -4.42 -7.90
N PHE A 71 11.72 -5.63 -7.84
CA PHE A 71 12.49 -6.86 -7.60
C PHE A 71 13.20 -7.28 -8.90
N PRO A 72 14.50 -7.62 -8.84
CA PRO A 72 15.21 -8.09 -10.02
C PRO A 72 14.69 -9.46 -10.48
N PRO A 73 14.60 -9.71 -11.80
CA PRO A 73 14.16 -10.99 -12.31
C PRO A 73 15.14 -12.11 -11.88
N PRO A 74 14.64 -13.34 -11.71
CA PRO A 74 15.50 -14.49 -11.42
C PRO A 74 16.41 -14.74 -12.62
N SER A 75 17.71 -14.51 -12.43
CA SER A 75 18.73 -14.76 -13.44
C SER A 75 19.98 -15.33 -12.74
N SER A 76 20.90 -15.93 -13.51
CA SER A 76 22.14 -16.47 -12.95
C SER A 76 23.03 -15.41 -12.28
N THR A 77 22.81 -14.12 -12.55
CA THR A 77 23.55 -13.01 -11.96
C THR A 77 22.84 -12.40 -10.75
N THR A 78 21.56 -12.73 -10.52
CA THR A 78 20.78 -12.20 -9.41
C THR A 78 21.09 -12.98 -8.13
N PRO A 79 21.35 -12.31 -6.99
CA PRO A 79 21.57 -12.99 -5.72
C PRO A 79 20.39 -13.91 -5.35
N PRO A 80 20.65 -15.16 -4.93
CA PRO A 80 19.59 -16.16 -4.70
C PRO A 80 18.63 -15.81 -3.55
N HIS A 81 19.02 -14.90 -2.67
CA HIS A 81 18.19 -14.44 -1.55
C HIS A 81 17.02 -13.56 -1.98
N LEU A 82 17.10 -12.84 -3.12
CA LEU A 82 16.05 -11.91 -3.55
C LEU A 82 14.79 -12.63 -4.08
N PRO A 83 14.90 -13.67 -4.93
CA PRO A 83 13.73 -14.47 -5.30
C PRO A 83 13.08 -15.16 -4.09
N LEU A 84 13.88 -15.58 -3.11
CA LEU A 84 13.38 -16.18 -1.88
C LEU A 84 12.59 -15.16 -1.05
N LEU A 85 13.15 -13.96 -0.85
CA LEU A 85 12.50 -12.84 -0.19
C LEU A 85 11.16 -12.49 -0.85
N MET A 86 11.14 -12.40 -2.18
CA MET A 86 9.92 -12.16 -2.95
C MET A 86 8.88 -13.24 -2.71
N LYS A 87 9.26 -14.53 -2.81
CA LYS A 87 8.35 -15.66 -2.56
C LYS A 87 7.82 -15.70 -1.12
N SER A 88 8.64 -15.33 -0.14
CA SER A 88 8.22 -15.24 1.27
C SER A 88 7.17 -14.17 1.48
N PHE A 89 7.28 -13.02 0.81
CA PHE A 89 6.22 -12.01 0.82
C PHE A 89 4.98 -12.46 0.05
N GLN A 90 5.12 -13.19 -1.06
CA GLN A 90 3.97 -13.76 -1.78
C GLN A 90 3.19 -14.75 -0.92
N SER A 91 3.86 -15.61 -0.16
CA SER A 91 3.18 -16.61 0.67
C SER A 91 2.46 -16.02 1.89
N LEU A 92 2.77 -14.79 2.29
CA LEU A 92 2.08 -14.09 3.38
C LEU A 92 0.66 -13.67 3.02
N PHE A 93 0.37 -13.50 1.73
CA PHE A 93 -0.93 -13.06 1.25
C PHE A 93 -1.64 -14.20 0.50
N PRO A 94 -2.99 -14.18 0.44
CA PRO A 94 -3.72 -15.14 -0.37
C PRO A 94 -3.24 -15.08 -1.84
N PRO A 95 -3.14 -16.22 -2.53
CA PRO A 95 -2.75 -16.24 -3.93
C PRO A 95 -3.76 -15.44 -4.77
N LEU A 96 -3.24 -14.63 -5.68
CA LEU A 96 -4.05 -13.76 -6.54
C LEU A 96 -4.18 -14.39 -7.92
N SER A 97 -5.39 -14.79 -8.29
CA SER A 97 -5.72 -15.24 -9.64
C SER A 97 -6.72 -14.26 -10.26
N PRO A 98 -6.42 -13.64 -11.42
CA PRO A 98 -7.29 -12.62 -12.01
C PRO A 98 -8.69 -13.14 -12.37
N HIS A 99 -8.84 -14.46 -12.55
CA HIS A 99 -10.11 -15.09 -12.88
C HIS A 99 -11.02 -15.37 -11.67
N THR A 100 -10.48 -15.39 -10.45
CA THR A 100 -11.24 -15.72 -9.23
C THR A 100 -11.45 -14.53 -8.31
N LEU A 101 -10.76 -13.41 -8.56
CA LEU A 101 -10.86 -12.21 -7.75
C LEU A 101 -12.06 -11.36 -8.20
N SER A 102 -13.01 -11.17 -7.30
CA SER A 102 -14.09 -10.19 -7.49
C SER A 102 -13.55 -8.78 -7.30
N LEU A 103 -13.92 -7.86 -8.19
CA LEU A 103 -13.51 -6.46 -8.08
C LEU A 103 -14.01 -5.83 -6.77
N SER A 104 -15.15 -6.27 -6.24
CA SER A 104 -15.73 -5.74 -5.00
C SER A 104 -14.92 -6.04 -3.72
N SER A 105 -14.05 -7.05 -3.72
CA SER A 105 -13.14 -7.34 -2.59
C SER A 105 -11.79 -6.62 -2.71
N ALA A 106 -11.44 -6.11 -3.89
CA ALA A 106 -10.19 -5.41 -4.17
C ALA A 106 -10.20 -3.97 -3.59
N ARG A 107 -10.12 -3.85 -2.27
CA ARG A 107 -10.23 -2.55 -1.56
C ARG A 107 -8.91 -2.02 -1.04
N ARG A 108 -7.91 -2.88 -0.87
CA ARG A 108 -6.63 -2.55 -0.24
C ARG A 108 -5.47 -3.12 -1.06
N VAL A 109 -4.36 -2.41 -1.07
CA VAL A 109 -3.11 -2.82 -1.73
C VAL A 109 -1.97 -2.68 -0.75
N VAL A 110 -1.18 -3.73 -0.61
CA VAL A 110 0.14 -3.68 0.04
C VAL A 110 1.18 -3.65 -1.06
N LEU A 111 1.96 -2.57 -1.08
CA LEU A 111 3.09 -2.39 -1.98
C LEU A 111 4.36 -2.76 -1.23
N ILE A 112 5.12 -3.67 -1.82
CA ILE A 112 6.44 -4.05 -1.37
C ILE A 112 7.41 -3.70 -2.49
N SER A 113 8.25 -2.69 -2.26
CA SER A 113 9.19 -2.18 -3.26
C SER A 113 10.61 -2.45 -2.82
N TYR A 114 11.41 -3.10 -3.68
CA TYR A 114 12.83 -3.29 -3.41
C TYR A 114 13.65 -2.08 -3.91
N ASN A 115 14.57 -1.60 -3.06
CA ASN A 115 15.51 -0.55 -3.41
C ASN A 115 16.91 -1.17 -3.56
N ALA A 116 17.39 -1.24 -4.80
CA ALA A 116 18.69 -1.83 -5.13
C ALA A 116 19.88 -1.02 -4.58
N ASP A 117 19.77 0.31 -4.51
CA ASP A 117 20.86 1.19 -4.06
C ASP A 117 21.14 1.02 -2.56
N ARG A 118 20.07 0.82 -1.78
CA ARG A 118 20.15 0.68 -0.31
C ARG A 118 20.11 -0.77 0.17
N GLY A 119 19.69 -1.71 -0.68
CA GLY A 119 19.40 -3.09 -0.29
C GLY A 119 18.22 -3.20 0.69
N THR A 120 17.31 -2.23 0.68
CA THR A 120 16.14 -2.17 1.59
C THR A 120 14.84 -2.47 0.87
N VAL A 121 13.84 -2.89 1.64
CA VAL A 121 12.47 -3.15 1.18
C VAL A 121 11.53 -2.17 1.83
N ASP A 122 10.83 -1.40 1.02
CA ASP A 122 9.77 -0.51 1.46
C ASP A 122 8.45 -1.27 1.55
N PHE A 123 7.83 -1.24 2.72
CA PHE A 123 6.48 -1.72 2.96
C PHE A 123 5.53 -0.54 3.07
N ARG A 124 4.54 -0.49 2.18
CA ARG A 124 3.50 0.56 2.17
C ARG A 124 2.13 -0.06 1.97
N HIS A 125 1.12 0.55 2.57
CA HIS A 125 -0.25 0.06 2.53
C HIS A 125 -1.23 1.17 2.16
N TYR A 126 -2.01 0.90 1.12
CA TYR A 126 -2.91 1.81 0.47
C TYR A 126 -4.34 1.27 0.44
N ILE A 127 -5.31 2.18 0.49
CA ILE A 127 -6.71 1.90 0.15
C ILE A 127 -6.97 2.34 -1.29
N ILE A 128 -7.67 1.50 -2.04
CA ILE A 128 -8.10 1.79 -3.41
C ILE A 128 -9.35 2.67 -3.37
N LYS A 129 -9.29 3.83 -4.01
CA LYS A 129 -10.42 4.73 -4.22
C LYS A 129 -10.73 4.87 -5.69
N VAL A 130 -11.96 4.57 -6.04
CA VAL A 130 -12.48 4.76 -7.39
C VAL A 130 -13.26 6.07 -7.42
N LYS A 131 -12.89 6.96 -8.35
CA LYS A 131 -13.55 8.25 -8.56
C LYS A 131 -14.13 8.33 -9.97
N PRO A 132 -15.25 9.05 -10.16
CA PRO A 132 -15.72 9.41 -11.50
C PRO A 132 -14.63 10.10 -12.32
N TYR A 133 -14.35 9.59 -13.53
CA TYR A 133 -13.42 10.18 -14.49
C TYR A 133 -14.13 11.25 -15.34
N GLY A 134 -13.40 12.27 -15.81
CA GLY A 134 -13.92 13.28 -16.75
C GLY A 134 -15.03 14.20 -16.23
N VAL A 135 -15.35 14.18 -14.92
CA VAL A 135 -16.38 15.06 -14.33
C VAL A 135 -15.77 16.03 -13.31
N SER A 136 -16.13 17.31 -13.47
CA SER A 136 -15.72 18.38 -12.56
C SER A 136 -16.25 18.14 -11.14
N LYS A 137 -15.60 18.74 -10.12
CA LYS A 137 -16.07 18.67 -8.72
C LYS A 137 -17.52 19.10 -8.55
N ARG A 138 -17.98 20.07 -9.33
CA ARG A 138 -19.36 20.58 -9.30
C ARG A 138 -20.35 19.59 -9.88
N VAL A 139 -20.06 19.03 -11.06
CA VAL A 139 -20.84 17.93 -11.65
C VAL A 139 -20.93 16.75 -10.68
N ARG A 140 -19.82 16.41 -10.02
CA ARG A 140 -19.80 15.35 -9.00
C ARG A 140 -20.71 15.67 -7.81
N LYS A 141 -20.66 16.90 -7.27
CA LYS A 141 -21.56 17.32 -6.18
C LYS A 141 -23.03 17.24 -6.58
N VAL A 142 -23.39 17.62 -7.81
CA VAL A 142 -24.75 17.49 -8.36
C VAL A 142 -25.15 16.01 -8.47
N LEU A 143 -24.32 15.18 -9.11
CA LEU A 143 -24.61 13.76 -9.30
C LEU A 143 -24.68 12.98 -7.98
N GLU A 144 -23.90 13.36 -6.96
CA GLU A 144 -23.89 12.70 -5.65
C GLU A 144 -24.98 13.25 -4.70
N GLY A 145 -25.38 14.52 -4.87
CA GLY A 145 -26.35 15.22 -4.01
C GLY A 145 -27.82 14.92 -4.31
N VAL A 146 -28.16 14.53 -5.54
CA VAL A 146 -29.55 14.23 -5.96
C VAL A 146 -30.07 12.89 -5.38
N GLY A 147 -29.21 12.10 -4.73
CA GLY A 147 -29.49 10.71 -4.39
C GLY A 147 -30.17 10.38 -3.05
N HIS A 148 -30.20 11.27 -2.04
CA HIS A 148 -31.10 11.26 -0.86
C HIS A 148 -30.61 12.24 0.23
N SER A 149 -31.57 12.99 0.77
CA SER A 149 -31.53 13.77 2.02
C SER A 149 -31.06 12.93 3.22
N SER A 150 -30.18 13.46 4.08
CA SER A 150 -30.14 13.21 5.55
C SER A 150 -28.87 13.68 6.27
N THR A 151 -27.84 14.21 5.61
CA THR A 151 -26.72 14.84 6.34
C THR A 151 -26.45 16.26 5.84
N ARG A 152 -26.54 17.20 6.78
CA ARG A 152 -26.57 18.68 6.66
C ARG A 152 -25.40 19.37 5.93
N SER A 153 -24.59 18.67 5.12
CA SER A 153 -23.55 19.28 4.28
C SER A 153 -23.72 19.04 2.77
N GLY A 154 -24.83 18.44 2.35
CA GLY A 154 -25.07 18.01 0.96
C GLY A 154 -26.13 18.81 0.19
N VAL A 155 -26.65 19.91 0.74
CA VAL A 155 -27.54 20.79 -0.02
C VAL A 155 -26.67 21.72 -0.84
N LEU A 156 -26.75 21.57 -2.16
CA LEU A 156 -26.15 22.51 -3.09
C LEU A 156 -26.92 23.83 -2.97
N ASP A 157 -26.25 24.86 -2.47
CA ASP A 157 -26.83 26.19 -2.45
C ASP A 157 -26.79 26.77 -3.87
N LEU A 158 -27.94 26.73 -4.51
CA LEU A 158 -28.19 27.32 -5.83
C LEU A 158 -28.89 28.69 -5.70
N GLY A 159 -29.05 29.23 -4.48
CA GLY A 159 -29.82 30.46 -4.24
C GLY A 159 -29.26 31.69 -4.97
N ASN A 160 -27.97 31.67 -5.30
CA ASN A 160 -27.30 32.73 -6.07
C ASN A 160 -27.17 32.43 -7.57
N GLU A 161 -27.62 31.26 -8.03
CA GLU A 161 -27.49 30.83 -9.42
C GLU A 161 -28.87 30.87 -10.09
N LYS A 162 -28.95 31.39 -11.31
CA LYS A 162 -30.22 31.50 -12.04
C LYS A 162 -30.64 30.16 -12.67
N ASP A 163 -29.65 29.33 -13.01
CA ASP A 163 -29.84 28.00 -13.59
C ASP A 163 -28.75 27.02 -13.12
N VAL A 164 -29.04 25.72 -13.18
CA VAL A 164 -28.07 24.63 -12.92
C VAL A 164 -26.92 24.69 -13.93
N ALA A 165 -27.20 25.12 -15.16
CA ALA A 165 -26.18 25.32 -16.18
C ALA A 165 -25.14 26.36 -15.76
N ASP A 166 -25.56 27.47 -15.13
CA ASP A 166 -24.66 28.52 -14.64
C ASP A 166 -23.72 28.01 -13.55
N PHE A 167 -24.25 27.18 -12.63
CA PHE A 167 -23.43 26.53 -11.60
C PHE A 167 -22.36 25.58 -12.19
N LEU A 168 -22.74 24.82 -13.23
CA LEU A 168 -21.84 23.87 -13.90
C LEU A 168 -20.80 24.56 -14.78
N LEU A 169 -21.17 25.66 -15.45
CA LEU A 169 -20.35 26.39 -16.42
C LEU A 169 -19.58 27.57 -15.81
N ARG A 170 -19.76 27.87 -14.52
CA ARG A 170 -19.17 29.04 -13.86
C ARG A 170 -17.65 29.14 -14.05
N LYS A 171 -17.18 30.32 -14.44
CA LYS A 171 -15.80 30.59 -14.85
C LYS A 171 -14.81 30.43 -13.67
N ARG A 172 -13.61 29.92 -13.96
CA ARG A 172 -12.54 29.69 -12.97
C ARG A 172 -12.17 30.99 -12.27
N GLY A 173 -12.31 31.04 -10.94
CA GLY A 173 -11.94 32.18 -10.10
C GLY A 173 -13.12 33.01 -9.55
N GLU A 174 -14.36 32.70 -9.93
CA GLU A 174 -15.54 33.35 -9.37
C GLU A 174 -15.94 32.79 -7.99
N PRO A 175 -16.44 33.63 -7.06
CA PRO A 175 -16.73 33.24 -5.68
C PRO A 175 -17.91 32.27 -5.57
N GLY A 176 -17.62 30.98 -5.30
CA GLY A 176 -18.65 29.96 -5.13
C GLY A 176 -19.51 30.15 -3.87
N PRO A 177 -20.62 29.37 -3.72
CA PRO A 177 -21.55 29.48 -2.59
C PRO A 177 -20.92 29.23 -1.19
N GLU A 178 -19.73 28.64 -1.10
CA GLU A 178 -18.99 28.51 0.17
C GLU A 178 -18.04 29.69 0.47
N GLY A 179 -18.10 30.81 -0.28
CA GLY A 179 -17.25 31.99 -0.04
C GLY A 179 -15.75 31.74 -0.25
N GLY A 180 -15.39 30.58 -0.80
CA GLY A 180 -14.01 30.16 -1.06
C GLY A 180 -13.71 30.16 -2.56
N TYR A 181 -12.55 30.69 -2.92
CA TYR A 181 -11.96 30.49 -4.25
C TYR A 181 -11.69 28.98 -4.44
N GLU A 182 -12.17 28.38 -5.53
CA GLU A 182 -11.70 27.04 -5.92
C GLU A 182 -10.24 27.18 -6.37
N SER A 183 -9.30 26.95 -5.46
CA SER A 183 -7.87 27.06 -5.73
C SER A 183 -7.49 26.28 -6.98
N ALA A 184 -6.61 26.84 -7.81
CA ALA A 184 -6.12 26.27 -9.06
C ALA A 184 -5.64 24.81 -8.95
N ALA A 185 -5.08 24.44 -7.79
CA ALA A 185 -4.65 23.07 -7.48
C ALA A 185 -5.82 22.08 -7.36
N SER A 186 -6.97 22.53 -6.86
CA SER A 186 -8.14 21.69 -6.60
C SER A 186 -8.95 21.38 -7.88
N SER A 187 -8.89 22.27 -8.88
CA SER A 187 -9.56 22.11 -10.16
C SER A 187 -8.71 21.29 -11.15
N ALA A 188 -7.38 21.47 -11.16
CA ALA A 188 -6.45 20.66 -11.94
C ALA A 188 -6.54 19.17 -11.58
N GLU A 189 -6.64 18.83 -10.28
CA GLU A 189 -6.87 17.47 -9.80
C GLU A 189 -8.17 16.78 -10.28
N SER A 190 -9.13 17.53 -10.85
CA SER A 190 -10.46 17.00 -11.19
C SER A 190 -10.82 17.01 -12.66
N VAL A 191 -10.08 17.78 -13.48
CA VAL A 191 -10.27 17.87 -14.94
C VAL A 191 -9.11 17.20 -15.67
N ALA A 192 -7.91 17.20 -15.08
CA ALA A 192 -6.74 16.46 -15.55
C ALA A 192 -6.41 15.37 -14.52
N GLY A 193 -7.17 14.27 -14.53
CA GLY A 193 -6.55 13.02 -14.15
C GLY A 193 -5.57 12.69 -15.26
N ASP A 194 -4.32 12.43 -14.94
CA ASP A 194 -3.38 11.88 -15.90
C ASP A 194 -4.07 10.69 -16.60
N ASP A 195 -4.09 10.63 -17.93
CA ASP A 195 -4.83 9.58 -18.67
C ASP A 195 -4.38 8.17 -18.23
N GLY A 196 -3.20 8.04 -17.62
CA GLY A 196 -2.69 6.81 -17.00
C GLY A 196 -3.46 6.30 -15.77
N ASP A 197 -4.21 7.15 -15.06
CA ASP A 197 -4.99 6.76 -13.87
C ASP A 197 -6.43 6.32 -14.21
N ALA A 198 -6.84 6.46 -15.48
CA ALA A 198 -8.19 6.17 -15.94
C ALA A 198 -8.31 4.73 -16.47
N VAL A 199 -9.25 3.97 -15.91
CA VAL A 199 -9.51 2.57 -16.28
C VAL A 199 -11.00 2.32 -16.46
N ASP A 200 -11.34 1.43 -17.39
CA ASP A 200 -12.71 0.94 -17.55
C ASP A 200 -12.98 -0.19 -16.55
N LEU A 201 -14.06 -0.06 -15.78
CA LEU A 201 -14.41 -1.06 -14.78
C LEU A 201 -14.86 -2.38 -15.45
N ALA A 202 -14.15 -3.47 -15.17
CA ALA A 202 -14.50 -4.80 -15.67
C ALA A 202 -15.78 -5.38 -15.01
N GLU A 203 -16.09 -4.95 -13.78
CA GLU A 203 -17.23 -5.38 -12.97
C GLU A 203 -17.76 -4.21 -12.13
N ASP A 204 -18.89 -4.42 -11.46
CA ASP A 204 -19.38 -3.47 -10.47
C ASP A 204 -18.41 -3.40 -9.27
N TYR A 205 -18.09 -2.17 -8.87
CA TYR A 205 -17.21 -1.90 -7.74
C TYR A 205 -17.98 -1.21 -6.61
N VAL A 206 -17.41 -1.30 -5.41
CA VAL A 206 -18.03 -0.78 -4.20
C VAL A 206 -18.07 0.75 -4.27
N GLY A 207 -19.20 1.31 -3.84
CA GLY A 207 -19.43 2.75 -3.80
C GLY A 207 -20.51 3.18 -4.78
N ARG A 208 -20.94 4.43 -4.65
CA ARG A 208 -22.04 4.95 -5.47
C ARG A 208 -21.61 5.08 -6.92
N ASN A 209 -22.49 4.67 -7.82
CA ASN A 209 -22.33 4.80 -9.27
C ASN A 209 -21.08 4.12 -9.84
N ASN A 210 -20.46 3.13 -9.21
CA ASN A 210 -19.32 2.42 -9.78
C ASN A 210 -19.79 1.16 -10.53
N LYS A 211 -20.43 1.35 -11.70
CA LYS A 211 -20.96 0.26 -12.52
C LYS A 211 -19.94 -0.24 -13.55
N LYS A 212 -20.06 -1.50 -13.93
CA LYS A 212 -19.32 -2.13 -15.04
C LYS A 212 -19.38 -1.29 -16.32
N GLY A 213 -18.26 -1.22 -17.04
CA GLY A 213 -18.10 -0.52 -18.31
C GLY A 213 -17.95 1.00 -18.20
N GLN A 214 -17.98 1.55 -16.99
CA GLN A 214 -17.76 2.99 -16.78
C GLN A 214 -16.27 3.29 -16.63
N ARG A 215 -15.80 4.34 -17.32
CA ARG A 215 -14.45 4.87 -17.15
C ARG A 215 -14.32 5.57 -15.80
N ARG A 216 -13.36 5.15 -15.00
CA ARG A 216 -13.14 5.63 -13.63
C ARG A 216 -11.66 5.88 -13.37
N ALA A 217 -11.38 6.87 -12.52
CA ALA A 217 -10.02 7.12 -12.05
C ALA A 217 -9.75 6.30 -10.79
N VAL A 218 -8.65 5.55 -10.77
CA VAL A 218 -8.17 4.83 -9.59
C VAL A 218 -7.19 5.72 -8.83
N ARG A 219 -7.39 5.86 -7.53
CA ARG A 219 -6.47 6.55 -6.64
C ARG A 219 -6.10 5.67 -5.47
N LEU A 220 -4.88 5.85 -5.00
CA LEU A 220 -4.35 5.17 -3.82
C LEU A 220 -4.24 6.18 -2.69
N ASP A 221 -4.96 5.93 -1.61
CA ASP A 221 -4.84 6.72 -0.39
C ASP A 221 -4.02 5.92 0.60
N GLU A 222 -2.94 6.51 1.10
CA GLU A 222 -2.05 5.83 2.02
C GLU A 222 -2.63 5.76 3.44
N VAL A 223 -2.50 4.59 4.05
CA VAL A 223 -3.07 4.29 5.37
C VAL A 223 -2.00 3.81 6.35
N GLY A 224 -1.00 3.08 5.84
CA GLY A 224 0.17 2.62 6.61
C GLY A 224 0.02 1.25 7.26
N PRO A 225 1.03 0.82 8.06
CA PRO A 225 2.26 1.57 8.42
C PRO A 225 3.22 1.75 7.22
N ARG A 226 4.12 2.73 7.33
CA ARG A 226 5.30 2.84 6.44
C ARG A 226 6.45 2.17 7.14
N MET A 227 7.15 1.25 6.47
CA MET A 227 8.38 0.67 7.01
C MET A 227 9.43 0.54 5.92
N GLU A 228 10.67 0.86 6.24
CA GLU A 228 11.85 0.50 5.46
C GLU A 228 12.57 -0.63 6.20
N LEU A 229 12.62 -1.78 5.56
CA LEU A 229 13.13 -3.03 6.12
C LEU A 229 14.45 -3.41 5.46
N ARG A 230 15.46 -3.69 6.26
CA ARG A 230 16.76 -4.19 5.79
C ARG A 230 16.89 -5.67 6.13
N LEU A 231 17.14 -6.51 5.13
CA LEU A 231 17.27 -7.95 5.33
C LEU A 231 18.65 -8.27 5.93
N ILE A 232 18.66 -8.82 7.16
CA ILE A 232 19.89 -9.15 7.87
C ILE A 232 20.29 -10.60 7.66
N LYS A 233 19.34 -11.53 7.83
CA LYS A 233 19.62 -12.97 7.85
C LYS A 233 18.44 -13.76 7.29
N ILE A 234 18.73 -14.82 6.55
CA ILE A 234 17.76 -15.87 6.22
C ILE A 234 18.31 -17.19 6.77
N THR A 235 17.49 -17.89 7.56
CA THR A 235 17.77 -19.24 8.04
C THR A 235 16.73 -20.22 7.55
N GLU A 236 17.14 -21.46 7.35
CA GLU A 236 16.23 -22.59 7.21
C GLU A 236 15.55 -22.89 8.55
N GLY A 237 14.33 -23.43 8.49
CA GLY A 237 13.59 -23.80 9.68
C GLY A 237 12.95 -22.63 10.44
N VAL A 238 12.55 -22.96 11.67
CA VAL A 238 11.80 -22.09 12.58
C VAL A 238 12.67 -21.73 13.80
N PRO A 239 12.38 -20.64 14.52
CA PRO A 239 13.11 -20.30 15.74
C PRO A 239 13.13 -21.48 16.73
N GLY A 240 14.33 -21.82 17.22
CA GLY A 240 14.55 -22.97 18.12
C GLY A 240 14.84 -24.31 17.42
N LYS A 241 14.58 -24.41 16.11
CA LYS A 241 15.04 -25.50 15.23
C LYS A 241 15.62 -24.88 13.96
N GLU A 242 16.60 -24.01 14.14
CA GLU A 242 17.24 -23.30 13.03
C GLU A 242 18.16 -24.27 12.27
N GLY A 243 18.02 -24.28 10.94
CA GLY A 243 18.90 -25.01 10.02
C GLY A 243 20.04 -24.12 9.50
N ALA A 244 20.48 -24.37 8.26
CA ALA A 244 21.57 -23.63 7.66
C ALA A 244 21.22 -22.14 7.44
N VAL A 245 22.24 -21.28 7.51
CA VAL A 245 22.11 -19.85 7.18
C VAL A 245 22.25 -19.68 5.67
N MET A 246 21.15 -19.39 4.98
CA MET A 246 21.13 -19.18 3.53
C MET A 246 21.66 -17.81 3.12
N TYR A 247 21.48 -16.80 3.98
CA TYR A 247 21.94 -15.44 3.72
C TYR A 247 22.29 -14.74 5.02
N HIS A 248 23.37 -13.97 5.01
CA HIS A 248 23.74 -13.07 6.10
C HIS A 248 24.41 -11.82 5.54
N GLU A 249 23.82 -10.66 5.78
CA GLU A 249 24.30 -9.38 5.25
C GLU A 249 25.72 -9.07 5.72
N PHE A 250 26.03 -9.25 7.00
CA PHE A 250 27.36 -9.00 7.56
C PHE A 250 28.36 -10.15 7.37
N GLY A 251 28.00 -11.20 6.64
CA GLY A 251 28.85 -12.38 6.44
C GLY A 251 30.17 -12.06 5.71
N ALA A 252 30.15 -11.05 4.83
CA ALA A 252 31.36 -10.55 4.17
C ALA A 252 32.33 -9.86 5.14
N PHE A 253 31.83 -9.25 6.23
CA PHE A 253 32.69 -8.57 7.21
C PHE A 253 33.33 -9.56 8.19
N LEU A 254 32.62 -10.62 8.58
CA LEU A 254 33.12 -11.67 9.47
C LEU A 254 34.16 -12.58 8.82
N GLN A 255 34.07 -12.86 7.51
CA GLN A 255 35.13 -13.59 6.81
C GLN A 255 36.43 -12.78 6.70
N VAL A 256 36.35 -11.47 6.52
CA VAL A 256 37.54 -10.60 6.51
C VAL A 256 38.14 -10.48 7.91
N PHE A 257 37.32 -10.34 8.95
CA PHE A 257 37.80 -10.29 10.34
C PHE A 257 38.41 -11.63 10.80
N SER A 258 37.84 -12.76 10.38
CA SER A 258 38.42 -14.10 10.63
C SER A 258 39.79 -14.24 9.96
N ARG A 259 39.94 -13.80 8.70
CA ARG A 259 41.25 -13.80 8.03
C ARG A 259 42.27 -12.84 8.66
N PHE A 260 41.83 -11.72 9.21
CA PHE A 260 42.71 -10.74 9.86
C PHE A 260 43.18 -11.21 11.25
N MET A 261 42.34 -11.96 11.98
CA MET A 261 42.71 -12.59 13.24
C MET A 261 43.60 -13.84 13.07
N ASP A 262 43.51 -14.54 11.94
CA ASP A 262 44.45 -15.64 11.64
C ASP A 262 45.83 -15.13 11.20
N LEU A 263 45.91 -13.94 10.57
CA LEU A 263 47.20 -13.34 10.18
C LEU A 263 48.00 -12.73 11.35
N THR A 264 47.36 -12.50 12.50
CA THR A 264 48.03 -11.97 13.72
C THR A 264 48.46 -13.08 14.68
N LYS A 265 48.35 -14.36 14.26
CA LYS A 265 48.84 -15.54 14.98
C LYS A 265 50.08 -16.21 14.34
N LEU A 266 50.77 -15.51 13.44
CA LEU A 266 52.12 -15.86 12.96
C LEU A 266 53.09 -14.79 13.43
#